data_AF-A0A8J4UPW4-F1
#
_entry.id   AF-A0A8J4UPW4-F1
#
_cell.length_a   1.000
_cell.length_b   1.000
_cell.length_c   1.000
_cell.angle_alpha   90.00
_cell.angle_beta   90.00
_cell.angle_gamma   90.00
#
_symmetry.space_group_name_H-M   'P 1'
#
loop_
_entity.id
_entity.type
_entity.pdbx_description
1 polymer ?
#
loop_
_entity_poly.entity_id
_entity_poly.type
_entity_poly.pdbx_seq_one_letter_code
_entity_poly.pdbx_strand_id
1 'polypeptide(L)' 'LRSEGFKVNSANPGFTATDLNQHRGPKHVSQAGEFIARIASLPPGNIPTGSYFNEDGLLPW' A
#
# COMPACT_ATOMS: atom_id res chain seq x y z
N LEU A 1 -1.93 -11.69 16.73
CA LEU A 1 -2.27 -10.85 15.56
C LEU A 1 -3.65 -11.13 14.98
N ARG A 2 -3.93 -12.31 14.38
CA ARG A 2 -5.25 -12.59 13.79
C ARG A 2 -6.39 -12.58 14.82
N SER A 3 -6.16 -13.19 15.98
CA SER A 3 -7.11 -13.21 17.11
C SER A 3 -7.33 -11.84 17.76
N GLU A 4 -6.42 -10.90 17.55
CA GLU A 4 -6.49 -9.52 18.08
C GLU A 4 -7.18 -8.57 17.10
N GLY A 5 -7.67 -9.07 15.96
CA GLY A 5 -8.42 -8.26 14.98
C GLY A 5 -7.56 -7.48 13.99
N PHE A 6 -6.23 -7.58 14.04
CA PHE A 6 -5.34 -6.90 13.09
C PHE A 6 -5.56 -7.37 11.64
N LYS A 7 -5.53 -6.40 10.72
CA LYS A 7 -5.48 -6.64 9.28
C LYS A 7 -4.04 -6.50 8.80
N VAL A 8 -3.59 -7.47 8.01
CA VAL A 8 -2.22 -7.54 7.50
C VAL A 8 -2.29 -7.72 5.99
N ASN A 9 -1.67 -6.83 5.24
CA ASN A 9 -1.74 -6.78 3.78
C ASN A 9 -0.41 -6.33 3.19
N SER A 10 -0.20 -6.60 1.91
CA SER A 10 0.91 -6.09 1.12
C SER A 10 0.44 -4.93 0.24
N ALA A 11 1.27 -3.90 0.08
CA ALA A 11 0.96 -2.74 -0.75
C ALA A 11 2.18 -2.30 -1.55
N ASN A 12 1.97 -2.03 -2.84
CA ASN A 12 2.97 -1.53 -3.75
C ASN A 12 2.78 -0.02 -3.98
N PRO A 13 3.74 0.83 -3.55
CA PRO A 13 3.67 2.27 -3.77
C PRO A 13 3.91 2.67 -5.24
N GLY A 14 4.28 1.73 -6.11
CA GLY A 14 4.69 1.96 -7.48
C GLY A 14 6.12 2.49 -7.59
N PHE A 15 6.54 2.80 -8.82
CA PHE A 15 7.89 3.31 -9.10
C PHE A 15 8.05 4.77 -8.65
N THR A 16 8.41 4.95 -7.37
CA THR A 16 8.40 6.24 -6.67
C THR A 16 9.78 6.87 -6.64
N ALA A 17 9.91 8.16 -6.97
CA ALA A 17 11.18 8.89 -6.97
C ALA A 17 11.77 9.01 -5.56
N THR A 18 12.69 8.11 -5.21
CA THR A 18 13.34 8.03 -3.89
C THR A 18 14.84 7.85 -4.07
N ASP A 19 15.61 8.02 -3.00
CA ASP A 19 17.05 7.78 -3.01
C ASP A 19 17.39 6.33 -3.45
N LEU A 20 16.54 5.36 -3.09
CA LEU A 20 16.67 3.95 -3.48
C LEU A 20 16.80 3.77 -5.00
N ASN A 21 16.11 4.60 -5.79
CA ASN A 21 16.15 4.53 -7.25
C ASN A 21 16.74 5.77 -7.92
N GLN A 22 17.51 6.58 -7.17
CA GLN A 22 18.12 7.82 -7.66
C GLN A 22 17.09 8.77 -8.28
N HIS A 23 15.91 8.84 -7.66
CA HIS A 23 14.78 9.66 -8.10
C HIS A 23 14.30 9.40 -9.54
N ARG A 24 14.51 8.20 -10.09
CA ARG A 24 14.10 7.85 -11.47
C ARG A 24 12.62 7.50 -11.62
N GLY A 25 11.91 7.32 -10.51
CA GLY A 25 10.46 7.06 -10.55
C GLY A 25 9.68 8.27 -11.10
N PRO A 26 8.64 8.07 -11.92
CA PRO A 26 7.81 9.19 -12.42
C PRO A 26 6.89 9.79 -11.34
N LYS A 27 6.77 9.14 -10.17
CA LYS A 27 5.84 9.49 -9.10
C LYS A 27 6.55 10.18 -7.94
N HIS A 28 5.93 11.21 -7.36
CA HIS A 28 6.43 11.88 -6.16
C HIS A 28 6.16 11.07 -4.89
N VAL A 29 7.05 11.19 -3.90
CA VAL A 29 6.96 10.45 -2.62
C VAL A 29 5.65 10.68 -1.86
N SER A 30 5.08 11.89 -1.95
CA SER A 30 3.81 12.20 -1.28
C SER A 30 2.63 11.40 -1.85
N GLN A 31 2.61 11.15 -3.17
CA GLN A 31 1.55 10.39 -3.83
C GLN A 31 1.59 8.92 -3.38
N ALA A 32 2.79 8.34 -3.37
CA ALA A 32 2.99 6.99 -2.84
C ALA A 32 2.61 6.89 -1.36
N GLY A 33 3.01 7.87 -0.54
CA GLY A 33 2.67 7.93 0.88
C GLY A 33 1.17 8.05 1.13
N GLU A 34 0.48 8.88 0.37
CA GLU A 34 -0.99 9.03 0.44
C GLU A 34 -1.71 7.71 0.18
N PHE A 35 -1.29 6.98 -0.86
CA PHE A 35 -1.85 5.66 -1.16
C PHE A 35 -1.67 4.67 0.01
N ILE A 36 -0.45 4.55 0.53
CA ILE A 36 -0.16 3.65 1.64
C ILE A 36 -0.97 4.05 2.89
N ALA A 37 -1.04 5.34 3.21
CA ALA A 37 -1.80 5.85 4.34
C ALA A 37 -3.31 5.57 4.20
N ARG A 38 -3.86 5.72 2.99
CA ARG A 38 -5.26 5.39 2.69
C ARG A 38 -5.57 3.92 2.97
N ILE A 39 -4.74 3.00 2.47
CA ILE A 39 -4.94 1.56 2.70
C ILE A 39 -4.79 1.21 4.19
N ALA A 40 -3.78 1.77 4.85
CA ALA A 40 -3.54 1.54 6.29
C ALA A 40 -4.66 2.08 7.19
N SER A 41 -5.40 3.09 6.72
CA SER A 41 -6.48 3.76 7.46
C SER A 41 -7.88 3.19 7.16
N LEU A 42 -7.99 2.18 6.29
CA LEU A 42 -9.29 1.58 6.00
C LEU A 42 -9.87 0.90 7.25
N PRO A 43 -11.18 1.02 7.50
CA PRO A 43 -11.83 0.28 8.58
C PRO A 43 -11.54 -1.22 8.42
N PRO A 44 -11.24 -1.95 9.51
CA PRO A 44 -10.96 -3.38 9.43
C PRO A 44 -12.07 -4.20 8.75
N GLY A 45 -13.34 -3.76 8.82
CA GLY A 45 -14.46 -4.41 8.11
C GLY A 45 -14.40 -4.31 6.58
N ASN A 46 -13.60 -3.38 6.05
CA ASN A 46 -13.59 -3.04 4.62
C ASN A 46 -12.41 -3.67 3.87
N ILE A 47 -11.52 -4.39 4.56
CA ILE A 47 -10.33 -4.98 3.95
C ILE A 47 -10.06 -6.39 4.51
N PRO A 48 -9.92 -7.41 3.65
CA PRO A 48 -9.48 -8.72 4.09
C PRO A 48 -8.00 -8.71 4.52
N THR A 49 -7.56 -9.77 5.19
CA THR A 49 -6.14 -10.01 5.51
C THR A 49 -5.54 -10.88 4.40
N GLY A 50 -4.30 -10.59 4.00
CA GLY A 50 -3.55 -11.36 3.00
C GLY A 50 -3.75 -10.88 1.57
N SER A 51 -4.25 -9.66 1.37
CA SER A 51 -4.40 -9.05 0.06
C SER A 51 -3.17 -8.26 -0.35
N TYR A 52 -3.03 -8.08 -1.67
CA TYR A 52 -1.99 -7.28 -2.29
C TYR A 52 -2.62 -6.13 -3.09
N PHE A 53 -2.14 -4.90 -2.90
CA PHE A 53 -2.72 -3.71 -3.52
C PHE A 53 -1.68 -2.88 -4.26
N ASN A 54 -2.12 -2.21 -5.32
CA ASN A 54 -1.50 -0.99 -5.85
C ASN A 54 -2.58 0.10 -6.00
N GLU A 55 -2.24 1.21 -6.65
CA GLU A 55 -3.18 2.31 -6.89
C GLU A 55 -4.38 1.93 -7.77
N ASP A 56 -4.23 0.91 -8.62
CA ASP A 56 -5.31 0.40 -9.49
C ASP A 56 -6.24 -0.56 -8.74
N GLY A 57 -5.87 -0.99 -7.53
CA GLY A 57 -6.71 -1.78 -6.63
C GLY A 57 -6.08 -3.10 -6.20
N LEU A 58 -6.93 -4.11 -6.02
CA LEU A 58 -6.54 -5.45 -5.58
C LEU A 58 -5.84 -6.19 -6.73
N LEU A 59 -4.69 -6.78 -6.42
CA LEU A 59 -3.91 -7.60 -7.33
C LEU A 59 -3.91 -9.07 -6.89
N PRO A 60 -3.85 -10.03 -7.84
CA PRO A 60 -3.56 -11.41 -7.50
C PRO A 60 -2.15 -11.53 -6.93
N TRP A 61 -1.96 -12.55 -6.08
CA TRP A 61 -0.65 -13.03 -5.69
C TRP A 61 -0.13 -13.99 -6.75
#